data_AF-A0A426W562-F1
#
_entry.id   AF-A0A426W562-F1
#
_cell.length_a   1.000
_cell.length_b   1.000
_cell.length_c   1.000
_cell.angle_alpha   90.00
_cell.angle_beta   90.00
_cell.angle_gamma   90.00
#
_symmetry.space_group_name_H-M   'P 1'
#
loop_
_entity.id
_entity.type
_entity.pdbx_description
1 polymer ?
#
loop_
_entity_poly.entity_id
_entity_poly.type
_entity_poly.pdbx_seq_one_letter_code
_entity_poly.pdbx_strand_id
1 'polypeptide(L)'
;MPFRQQRDQRLRLSAFLPNALFLLACIVMGAEAQGGLRDWIPHNPNIWHLEVVIERSGSGRYDKDRSKDGYINKKSYERTVKQKVLIKACGAAGGLLQVKQVKWKLKDDTTEKHHVQGREVTCPLSPEEMKHSNLNRMERAQQEIRRPGNSTIHTKRETLTLYPGQDAETLARNASASLLHRQGDHYLLQVGSQALIDNRMDDVRVEKKVCSGHVVRNEQHNRSGDQPSMNITPPTGEDDFNSEMWFTLSPIPMTVGFYQKMELSDQSLSGQRELERKKETHYQETTTASWSLKPKNPCLEVVDRILKDLAFAQAYSDRKIQDFAADKQEYEDLVSQRAYKNYTGRDFSRPDPDGNSGGAGESEVELEVDTDCKLQGDKAFKERLLKECRPMIIFNAAYDHEMTHVRQCKKEHGAYSGFKPVDVGRMEVEAYIVGIESMLSWMQDFCPERDMSSVRSQVKALGAAYGY
;
A
#
# COMPACT_ATOMS: atom_id res chain seq x y z
N MET A 1 19.61 -41.18 -2.16
CA MET A 1 18.62 -41.22 -3.27
C MET A 1 18.19 -39.79 -3.61
N PRO A 2 18.66 -39.19 -4.72
CA PRO A 2 18.40 -37.80 -5.05
C PRO A 2 17.34 -37.71 -6.16
N PHE A 3 16.05 -37.66 -5.81
CA PHE A 3 14.98 -37.44 -6.80
C PHE A 3 13.81 -36.58 -6.31
N ARG A 4 13.91 -35.96 -5.12
CA ARG A 4 12.79 -35.19 -4.53
C ARG A 4 12.92 -33.67 -4.59
N GLN A 5 14.10 -33.10 -4.86
CA GLN A 5 14.30 -31.65 -4.84
C GLN A 5 13.92 -30.92 -6.14
N GLN A 6 13.80 -31.64 -7.26
CA GLN A 6 13.63 -31.01 -8.58
C GLN A 6 12.18 -30.71 -8.98
N ARG A 7 11.18 -31.24 -8.24
CA ARG A 7 9.75 -31.04 -8.54
C ARG A 7 9.17 -29.76 -7.92
N ASP A 8 9.65 -29.34 -6.76
CA ASP A 8 9.14 -28.15 -6.05
C ASP A 8 9.67 -26.81 -6.60
N GLN A 9 10.82 -26.80 -7.28
CA GLN A 9 11.35 -25.58 -7.91
C GLN A 9 10.61 -25.21 -9.21
N ARG A 10 10.08 -26.19 -9.96
CA ARG A 10 9.40 -25.92 -11.24
C ARG A 10 8.02 -25.29 -11.08
N LEU A 11 7.31 -25.56 -9.98
CA LEU A 11 6.02 -24.93 -9.65
C LEU A 11 6.18 -23.49 -9.13
N ARG A 12 7.33 -23.15 -8.54
CA ARG A 12 7.63 -21.77 -8.16
C ARG A 12 7.87 -20.91 -9.41
N LEU A 13 8.74 -21.36 -10.33
CA LEU A 13 9.08 -20.59 -11.54
C LEU A 13 7.91 -20.31 -12.52
N SER A 14 6.90 -21.18 -12.60
CA SER A 14 5.77 -21.00 -13.53
C SER A 14 4.76 -19.91 -13.11
N ALA A 15 4.75 -19.48 -11.85
CA ALA A 15 3.92 -18.38 -11.36
C ALA A 15 4.67 -17.03 -11.26
N PHE A 16 6.01 -17.05 -11.28
CA PHE A 16 6.84 -15.84 -11.19
C PHE A 16 7.02 -15.13 -12.54
N LEU A 17 7.11 -15.87 -13.65
CA LEU A 17 7.31 -15.29 -14.98
C LEU A 17 6.13 -14.42 -15.48
N PRO A 18 4.85 -14.80 -15.33
CA PRO A 18 3.74 -13.95 -15.76
C PRO A 18 3.60 -12.68 -14.90
N ASN A 19 3.87 -12.78 -13.59
CA ASN A 19 3.72 -11.66 -12.65
C ASN A 19 4.87 -10.64 -12.71
N ALA A 20 6.11 -11.09 -12.97
CA ALA A 20 7.24 -10.19 -13.19
C ALA A 20 7.15 -9.46 -14.53
N LEU A 21 6.68 -10.14 -15.60
CA LEU A 21 6.32 -9.51 -16.87
C LEU A 21 5.17 -8.50 -16.73
N PHE A 22 4.24 -8.73 -15.79
CA PHE A 22 3.13 -7.81 -15.51
C PHE A 22 3.62 -6.49 -14.90
N LEU A 23 4.55 -6.53 -13.94
CA LEU A 23 5.16 -5.32 -13.35
C LEU A 23 6.08 -4.59 -14.35
N LEU A 24 6.85 -5.32 -15.17
CA LEU A 24 7.63 -4.73 -16.25
C LEU A 24 6.74 -4.08 -17.32
N ALA A 25 5.61 -4.69 -17.66
CA ALA A 25 4.62 -4.07 -18.54
C ALA A 25 3.98 -2.81 -17.90
N CYS A 26 3.76 -2.79 -16.58
CA CYS A 26 3.29 -1.59 -15.88
C CYS A 26 4.32 -0.45 -15.90
N ILE A 27 5.61 -0.76 -15.81
CA ILE A 27 6.70 0.24 -15.86
C ILE A 27 6.91 0.74 -17.30
N VAL A 28 6.90 -0.17 -18.29
CA VAL A 28 7.13 0.18 -19.70
C VAL A 28 5.94 0.94 -20.31
N MET A 29 4.69 0.58 -19.97
CA MET A 29 3.52 1.38 -20.40
C MET A 29 3.41 2.71 -19.65
N GLY A 30 4.00 2.84 -18.45
CA GLY A 30 4.14 4.13 -17.75
C GLY A 30 5.13 5.08 -18.43
N ALA A 31 6.08 4.55 -19.22
CA ALA A 31 7.05 5.35 -19.97
C ALA A 31 6.53 5.78 -21.35
N GLU A 32 5.72 4.95 -22.04
CA GLU A 32 5.15 5.30 -23.35
C GLU A 32 3.90 6.20 -23.26
N ALA A 33 3.26 6.29 -22.09
CA ALA A 33 2.19 7.27 -21.83
C ALA A 33 2.70 8.70 -21.50
N GLN A 34 4.00 8.97 -21.69
CA GLN A 34 4.57 10.33 -21.61
C GLN A 34 4.43 11.11 -22.93
N GLY A 35 3.75 10.57 -23.94
CA GLY A 35 3.28 11.33 -25.09
C GLY A 35 2.19 12.32 -24.70
N GLY A 36 2.54 13.61 -24.64
CA GLY A 36 1.61 14.75 -24.75
C GLY A 36 0.37 14.69 -23.86
N LEU A 37 0.53 14.88 -22.55
CA LEU A 37 -0.53 14.98 -21.54
C LEU A 37 -1.50 16.18 -21.70
N ARG A 38 -1.53 16.83 -22.88
CA ARG A 38 -2.47 17.91 -23.24
C ARG A 38 -3.76 17.40 -23.89
N ASP A 39 -3.82 16.15 -24.35
CA ASP A 39 -4.91 15.69 -25.23
C ASP A 39 -5.89 14.67 -24.62
N TRP A 40 -5.80 14.40 -23.31
CA TRP A 40 -6.77 13.53 -22.65
C TRP A 40 -7.63 14.29 -21.65
N ILE A 41 -8.66 14.95 -22.18
CA ILE A 41 -9.77 15.47 -21.38
C ILE A 41 -10.61 14.26 -20.98
N PRO A 42 -10.63 13.86 -19.69
CA PRO A 42 -11.44 12.72 -19.29
C PRO A 42 -12.92 13.05 -19.54
N HIS A 43 -13.64 12.17 -20.23
CA HIS A 43 -15.09 12.26 -20.41
C HIS A 43 -15.86 12.33 -19.08
N ASN A 44 -15.19 12.01 -17.95
CA ASN A 44 -15.74 12.11 -16.61
C ASN A 44 -14.77 12.90 -15.70
N PRO A 45 -15.17 14.05 -15.14
CA PRO A 45 -14.33 14.89 -14.29
C PRO A 45 -14.15 14.33 -12.87
N ASN A 46 -14.89 13.28 -12.51
CA ASN A 46 -14.92 12.77 -11.14
C ASN A 46 -13.55 12.28 -10.68
N ILE A 47 -13.25 12.58 -9.42
CA ILE A 47 -12.14 11.96 -8.71
C ILE A 47 -12.64 10.65 -8.11
N TRP A 48 -12.04 9.55 -8.53
CA TRP A 48 -12.42 8.22 -8.10
C TRP A 48 -11.64 7.83 -6.87
N HIS A 49 -12.33 7.49 -5.79
CA HIS A 49 -11.76 6.88 -4.60
C HIS A 49 -11.88 5.37 -4.70
N LEU A 50 -10.75 4.70 -4.82
CA LEU A 50 -10.63 3.25 -4.92
C LEU A 50 -10.29 2.65 -3.56
N GLU A 51 -11.04 1.64 -3.16
CA GLU A 51 -10.68 0.71 -2.10
C GLU A 51 -10.72 -0.72 -2.64
N VAL A 52 -9.62 -1.44 -2.46
CA VAL A 52 -9.45 -2.82 -2.95
C VAL A 52 -9.04 -3.70 -1.79
N VAL A 53 -9.69 -4.87 -1.68
CA VAL A 53 -9.32 -5.92 -0.74
C VAL A 53 -9.08 -7.22 -1.50
N ILE A 54 -7.86 -7.75 -1.43
CA ILE A 54 -7.52 -9.08 -1.91
C ILE A 54 -7.38 -10.00 -0.71
N GLU A 55 -8.25 -11.00 -0.60
CA GLU A 55 -8.27 -11.97 0.49
C GLU A 55 -7.99 -13.36 -0.03
N ARG A 56 -6.98 -14.03 0.54
CA ARG A 56 -6.69 -15.44 0.31
C ARG A 56 -6.88 -16.19 1.62
N SER A 57 -7.76 -17.17 1.60
CA SER A 57 -8.06 -18.00 2.76
C SER A 57 -8.16 -19.47 2.38
N GLY A 58 -7.68 -20.34 3.25
CA GLY A 58 -7.71 -21.77 3.01
C GLY A 58 -7.36 -22.56 4.25
N SER A 59 -7.87 -23.78 4.31
CA SER A 59 -7.51 -24.72 5.36
C SER A 59 -7.67 -26.15 4.85
N GLY A 60 -6.89 -27.05 5.42
CA GLY A 60 -6.98 -28.46 5.12
C GLY A 60 -6.27 -29.30 6.15
N ARG A 61 -6.78 -30.52 6.34
CA ARG A 61 -6.20 -31.52 7.22
C ARG A 61 -6.32 -32.90 6.59
N TYR A 62 -5.19 -33.59 6.55
CA TYR A 62 -5.07 -34.96 6.08
C TYR A 62 -4.45 -35.83 7.16
N ASP A 63 -5.20 -36.84 7.61
CA ASP A 63 -4.72 -37.83 8.56
C ASP A 63 -4.68 -39.20 7.90
N LYS A 64 -3.59 -39.93 8.13
CA LYS A 64 -3.38 -41.29 7.65
C LYS A 64 -2.90 -42.17 8.78
N ASP A 65 -3.63 -43.24 9.04
CA ASP A 65 -3.26 -44.26 10.00
C ASP A 65 -2.96 -45.59 9.28
N ARG A 66 -1.75 -46.11 9.46
CA ARG A 66 -1.31 -47.42 8.96
C ARG A 66 -0.91 -48.35 10.11
N SER A 67 -1.37 -48.07 11.31
CA SER A 67 -1.09 -48.87 12.50
C SER A 67 -1.69 -50.27 12.33
N LYS A 68 -0.93 -51.29 12.71
CA LYS A 68 -1.33 -52.70 12.59
C LYS A 68 -0.58 -53.55 13.61
N ASP A 69 -1.25 -54.51 14.24
CA ASP A 69 -0.63 -55.54 15.09
C ASP A 69 0.33 -54.94 16.15
N GLY A 70 -0.14 -53.95 16.91
CA GLY A 70 0.64 -53.28 17.97
C GLY A 70 1.73 -52.31 17.49
N TYR A 71 1.96 -52.18 16.17
CA TYR A 71 2.81 -51.16 15.57
C TYR A 71 1.99 -49.92 15.22
N ILE A 72 2.47 -48.73 15.62
CA ILE A 72 1.82 -47.46 15.30
C ILE A 72 2.55 -46.78 14.14
N ASN A 73 1.81 -46.32 13.13
CA ASN A 73 2.35 -45.47 12.07
C ASN A 73 1.28 -44.48 11.60
N LYS A 74 1.34 -43.28 12.17
CA LYS A 74 0.39 -42.20 11.93
C LYS A 74 1.09 -41.04 11.25
N LYS A 75 0.47 -40.50 10.21
CA LYS A 75 0.91 -39.27 9.55
C LYS A 75 -0.24 -38.28 9.52
N SER A 76 0.00 -37.05 9.95
CA SER A 76 -0.94 -35.94 9.85
C SER A 76 -0.30 -34.78 9.11
N TYR A 77 -1.07 -34.11 8.26
CA TYR A 77 -0.70 -32.86 7.61
C TYR A 77 -1.83 -31.86 7.81
N GLU A 78 -1.50 -30.65 8.24
CA GLU A 78 -2.44 -29.57 8.44
C GLU A 78 -1.85 -28.29 7.83
N ARG A 79 -2.67 -27.54 7.09
CA ARG A 79 -2.29 -26.22 6.59
C ARG A 79 -3.44 -25.26 6.77
N THR A 80 -3.13 -24.04 7.22
CA THR A 80 -4.07 -22.92 7.29
C THR A 80 -3.42 -21.68 6.72
N VAL A 81 -4.07 -21.04 5.76
CA VAL A 81 -3.62 -19.78 5.17
C VAL A 81 -4.67 -18.69 5.35
N LYS A 82 -4.21 -17.52 5.79
CA LYS A 82 -4.98 -16.28 5.86
C LYS A 82 -4.10 -15.13 5.40
N GLN A 83 -4.48 -14.51 4.29
CA GLN A 83 -3.82 -13.35 3.73
C GLN A 83 -4.87 -12.29 3.37
N LYS A 84 -4.55 -11.03 3.65
CA LYS A 84 -5.38 -9.88 3.32
C LYS A 84 -4.52 -8.71 2.90
N VAL A 85 -4.82 -8.14 1.75
CA VAL A 85 -4.18 -6.94 1.22
C VAL A 85 -5.24 -5.88 1.00
N LEU A 86 -5.09 -4.72 1.64
CA LEU A 86 -5.95 -3.56 1.46
C LEU A 86 -5.17 -2.47 0.74
N ILE A 87 -5.69 -1.98 -0.38
CA ILE A 87 -5.11 -0.85 -1.13
C ILE A 87 -6.17 0.23 -1.23
N LYS A 88 -5.81 1.46 -0.85
CA LYS A 88 -6.62 2.66 -1.08
C LYS A 88 -5.89 3.60 -2.01
N ALA A 89 -6.56 4.05 -3.06
CA ALA A 89 -6.02 4.98 -4.04
C ALA A 89 -7.07 6.00 -4.46
N CYS A 90 -6.64 7.07 -5.11
CA CYS A 90 -7.56 8.01 -5.74
C CYS A 90 -6.97 8.65 -6.99
N GLY A 91 -7.83 9.19 -7.85
CA GLY A 91 -7.38 9.96 -9.01
C GLY A 91 -8.48 10.08 -10.06
N ALA A 92 -8.19 10.80 -11.14
CA ALA A 92 -9.06 10.84 -12.29
C ALA A 92 -9.08 9.48 -13.01
N ALA A 93 -10.18 9.19 -13.68
CA ALA A 93 -10.21 8.08 -14.64
C ALA A 93 -9.31 8.40 -15.84
N GLY A 94 -8.78 7.36 -16.51
CA GLY A 94 -7.89 7.51 -17.67
C GLY A 94 -6.40 7.32 -17.42
N GLY A 95 -5.98 7.00 -16.19
CA GLY A 95 -4.56 6.92 -15.88
C GLY A 95 -4.24 6.25 -14.56
N LEU A 96 -3.08 6.61 -14.01
CA LEU A 96 -2.58 6.14 -12.72
C LEU A 96 -3.36 6.79 -11.57
N LEU A 97 -3.77 5.98 -10.60
CA LEU A 97 -4.35 6.45 -9.35
C LEU A 97 -3.23 6.58 -8.31
N GLN A 98 -3.27 7.67 -7.54
CA GLN A 98 -2.36 7.89 -6.43
C GLN A 98 -2.73 6.97 -5.26
N VAL A 99 -1.88 5.99 -4.97
CA VAL A 99 -2.00 5.12 -3.80
C VAL A 99 -1.76 5.95 -2.53
N LYS A 100 -2.69 5.86 -1.58
CA LYS A 100 -2.64 6.52 -0.26
C LYS A 100 -2.26 5.57 0.85
N GLN A 101 -2.70 4.33 0.75
CA GLN A 101 -2.56 3.37 1.81
C GLN A 101 -2.46 1.96 1.25
N VAL A 102 -1.52 1.21 1.80
CA VAL A 102 -1.42 -0.24 1.60
C VAL A 102 -1.29 -0.89 2.96
N LYS A 103 -2.06 -1.95 3.21
CA LYS A 103 -1.94 -2.76 4.42
C LYS A 103 -1.93 -4.24 4.06
N TRP A 104 -0.88 -4.92 4.50
CA TRP A 104 -0.71 -6.35 4.34
C TRP A 104 -0.95 -7.09 5.65
N LYS A 105 -1.53 -8.28 5.55
CA LYS A 105 -1.57 -9.29 6.61
C LYS A 105 -1.34 -10.66 5.96
N LEU A 106 -0.46 -11.46 6.53
CA LEU A 106 -0.18 -12.82 6.08
C LEU A 106 0.08 -13.72 7.29
N LYS A 107 -0.57 -14.88 7.28
CA LYS A 107 -0.28 -16.03 8.13
C LYS A 107 -0.54 -17.30 7.32
N ASP A 108 0.51 -18.03 6.96
CA ASP A 108 0.42 -19.34 6.30
C ASP A 108 1.17 -20.35 7.16
N ASP A 109 0.43 -21.18 7.89
CA ASP A 109 0.98 -22.17 8.80
C ASP A 109 0.76 -23.56 8.21
N THR A 110 1.83 -24.32 8.09
CA THR A 110 1.83 -25.72 7.70
C THR A 110 2.46 -26.56 8.80
N THR A 111 1.84 -27.68 9.17
CA THR A 111 2.36 -28.63 10.14
C THR A 111 2.23 -30.05 9.59
N GLU A 112 3.34 -30.75 9.48
CA GLU A 112 3.42 -32.18 9.21
C GLU A 112 3.87 -32.89 10.48
N LYS A 113 3.16 -33.94 10.89
CA LYS A 113 3.59 -34.82 11.98
C LYS A 113 3.59 -36.25 11.50
N HIS A 114 4.65 -36.98 11.87
CA HIS A 114 4.78 -38.40 11.65
C HIS A 114 5.13 -39.06 12.98
N HIS A 115 4.36 -40.08 13.35
CA HIS A 115 4.58 -40.83 14.57
C HIS A 115 4.68 -42.31 14.24
N VAL A 116 5.80 -42.91 14.63
CA VAL A 116 6.06 -44.34 14.52
C VAL A 116 6.33 -44.89 15.90
N GLN A 117 5.69 -46.01 16.24
CA GLN A 117 5.98 -46.77 17.45
C GLN A 117 6.14 -48.24 17.09
N GLY A 118 7.26 -48.83 17.51
CA GLY A 118 7.50 -50.26 17.41
C GLY A 118 6.46 -51.07 18.18
N ARG A 119 6.41 -52.37 17.88
CA ARG A 119 5.65 -53.34 18.70
C ARG A 119 6.19 -53.38 20.12
N GLU A 120 5.37 -53.90 21.03
CA GLU A 120 5.77 -54.11 22.42
C GLU A 120 7.11 -54.84 22.52
N VAL A 121 7.94 -54.37 23.45
CA VAL A 121 9.26 -54.94 23.73
C VAL A 121 9.35 -55.36 25.19
N THR A 122 10.04 -56.47 25.43
CA THR A 122 10.43 -56.89 26.76
C THR A 122 11.74 -56.20 27.11
N CYS A 123 11.73 -55.40 28.16
CA CYS A 123 12.91 -54.68 28.61
C CYS A 123 13.68 -55.48 29.68
N PRO A 124 15.03 -55.43 29.68
CA PRO A 124 15.81 -56.00 30.76
C PRO A 124 15.53 -55.26 32.09
N LEU A 125 15.71 -55.96 33.19
CA LEU A 125 15.65 -55.39 34.55
C LEU A 125 16.68 -54.26 34.70
N SER A 126 16.35 -53.22 35.46
CA SER A 126 17.25 -52.10 35.72
C SER A 126 18.49 -52.53 36.52
N PRO A 127 19.62 -51.79 36.47
CA PRO A 127 20.79 -52.08 37.29
C PRO A 127 20.50 -52.14 38.80
N GLU A 128 19.49 -51.41 39.29
CA GLU A 128 19.06 -51.45 40.69
C GLU A 128 18.21 -52.68 40.99
N GLU A 129 17.34 -53.07 40.05
CA GLU A 129 16.57 -54.32 40.16
C GLU A 129 17.48 -55.55 40.09
N MET A 130 18.56 -55.45 39.31
CA MET A 130 19.65 -56.41 39.27
C MET A 130 20.49 -56.44 40.55
N LYS A 131 20.25 -55.60 41.58
CA LYS A 131 20.90 -55.72 42.90
C LYS A 131 20.14 -56.61 43.89
N HIS A 132 18.89 -56.96 43.60
CA HIS A 132 18.09 -57.83 44.48
C HIS A 132 18.49 -59.31 44.39
N SER A 133 18.02 -60.15 45.32
CA SER A 133 18.30 -61.59 45.35
C SER A 133 17.79 -62.30 44.07
N ASN A 134 18.39 -63.43 43.69
CA ASN A 134 17.97 -64.20 42.51
C ASN A 134 16.47 -64.57 42.53
N LEU A 135 15.91 -64.82 43.72
CA LEU A 135 14.48 -65.10 43.90
C LEU A 135 13.62 -63.86 43.56
N ASN A 136 13.98 -62.69 44.09
CA ASN A 136 13.33 -61.42 43.76
C ASN A 136 13.51 -61.05 42.27
N ARG A 137 14.64 -61.38 41.66
CA ARG A 137 14.86 -61.19 40.22
C ARG A 137 13.96 -62.10 39.39
N MET A 138 13.74 -63.36 39.80
CA MET A 138 12.84 -64.29 39.11
C MET A 138 11.37 -63.89 39.28
N GLU A 139 10.94 -63.49 40.47
CA GLU A 139 9.57 -63.00 40.71
C GLU A 139 9.28 -61.71 39.94
N ARG A 140 10.25 -60.78 39.86
CA ARG A 140 10.10 -59.54 39.07
C ARG A 140 10.30 -59.75 37.57
N ALA A 141 11.14 -60.70 37.15
CA ALA A 141 11.30 -61.08 35.73
C ALA A 141 10.03 -61.77 35.18
N GLN A 142 9.25 -62.44 36.03
CA GLN A 142 7.94 -62.99 35.65
C GLN A 142 6.88 -61.90 35.43
N GLN A 143 7.06 -60.71 36.03
CA GLN A 143 6.35 -59.51 35.59
C GLN A 143 7.04 -58.96 34.33
N GLU A 144 6.85 -59.63 33.19
CA GLU A 144 7.18 -59.08 31.88
C GLU A 144 6.43 -57.75 31.72
N ILE A 145 7.04 -56.62 32.09
CA ILE A 145 6.47 -55.30 31.84
C ILE A 145 6.56 -55.12 30.33
N ARG A 146 5.52 -55.56 29.61
CA ARG A 146 5.36 -55.26 28.19
C ARG A 146 5.24 -53.76 28.08
N ARG A 147 6.27 -53.13 27.53
CA ARG A 147 6.27 -51.69 27.28
C ARG A 147 6.01 -51.45 25.80
N PRO A 148 5.41 -50.30 25.45
CA PRO A 148 5.37 -49.84 24.06
C PRO A 148 6.75 -49.97 23.41
N GLY A 149 6.82 -50.30 22.12
CA GLY A 149 8.10 -50.30 21.42
C GLY A 149 8.73 -48.90 21.35
N ASN A 150 9.98 -48.84 20.91
CA ASN A 150 10.65 -47.57 20.64
C ASN A 150 9.79 -46.67 19.75
N SER A 151 9.76 -45.38 20.07
CA SER A 151 8.91 -44.42 19.35
C SER A 151 9.74 -43.30 18.74
N THR A 152 9.36 -42.91 17.53
CA THR A 152 9.87 -41.70 16.87
C THR A 152 8.69 -40.77 16.59
N ILE A 153 8.82 -39.51 16.97
CA ILE A 153 7.93 -38.43 16.59
C ILE A 153 8.75 -37.45 15.76
N HIS A 154 8.32 -37.23 14.53
CA HIS A 154 8.88 -36.24 13.63
C HIS A 154 7.83 -35.17 13.37
N THR A 155 8.12 -33.91 13.69
CA THR A 155 7.25 -32.77 13.48
C THR A 155 7.98 -31.74 12.64
N LYS A 156 7.42 -31.40 11.50
CA LYS A 156 7.89 -30.31 10.64
C LYS A 156 6.83 -29.20 10.62
N ARG A 157 7.22 -27.98 10.95
CA ARG A 157 6.38 -26.79 10.89
C ARG A 157 6.99 -25.79 9.93
N GLU A 158 6.18 -25.23 9.04
CA GLU A 158 6.57 -24.12 8.17
C GLU A 158 5.56 -22.99 8.40
N THR A 159 6.04 -21.78 8.68
CA THR A 159 5.22 -20.60 8.94
C THR A 159 5.72 -19.46 8.06
N LEU A 160 4.84 -18.93 7.21
CA LEU A 160 5.10 -17.73 6.41
C LEU A 160 4.41 -16.53 7.06
N THR A 161 5.19 -15.48 7.29
CA THR A 161 4.72 -14.20 7.84
C THR A 161 5.33 -13.04 7.07
N LEU A 162 4.81 -11.82 7.26
CA LEU A 162 5.42 -10.65 6.64
C LEU A 162 6.79 -10.37 7.26
N TYR A 163 7.76 -10.06 6.41
CA TYR A 163 9.08 -9.61 6.85
C TYR A 163 8.94 -8.27 7.59
N PRO A 164 9.50 -8.10 8.81
CA PRO A 164 9.33 -6.87 9.59
C PRO A 164 10.40 -5.78 9.31
N GLY A 165 11.39 -6.04 8.45
CA GLY A 165 12.47 -5.08 8.18
C GLY A 165 12.01 -3.82 7.43
N GLN A 166 12.82 -2.75 7.47
CA GLN A 166 12.49 -1.46 6.83
C GLN A 166 12.22 -1.59 5.33
N ASP A 167 12.97 -2.44 4.62
CA ASP A 167 12.75 -2.72 3.20
C ASP A 167 11.37 -3.33 2.91
N ALA A 168 10.78 -4.04 3.88
CA ALA A 168 9.45 -4.59 3.76
C ALA A 168 8.38 -3.49 3.72
N GLU A 169 8.54 -2.42 4.50
CA GLU A 169 7.61 -1.28 4.45
C GLU A 169 7.68 -0.58 3.10
N THR A 170 8.88 -0.38 2.56
CA THR A 170 9.08 0.23 1.24
C THR A 170 8.44 -0.62 0.14
N LEU A 171 8.67 -1.94 0.13
CA LEU A 171 8.07 -2.84 -0.85
C LEU A 171 6.56 -3.00 -0.67
N ALA A 172 6.06 -3.03 0.57
CA ALA A 172 4.62 -3.01 0.83
C ALA A 172 3.95 -1.73 0.28
N ARG A 173 4.69 -0.62 0.22
CA ARG A 173 4.25 0.63 -0.42
C ARG A 173 4.38 0.62 -1.95
N ASN A 174 5.09 -0.34 -2.55
CA ASN A 174 5.08 -0.61 -3.99
C ASN A 174 3.76 -1.29 -4.38
N ALA A 175 2.67 -0.54 -4.24
CA ALA A 175 1.40 -0.86 -4.86
C ALA A 175 1.14 0.10 -6.02
N SER A 176 0.43 -0.40 -7.01
CA SER A 176 -0.05 0.37 -8.13
C SER A 176 -1.55 0.15 -8.30
N ALA A 177 -2.23 1.22 -8.70
CA ALA A 177 -3.61 1.17 -9.10
C ALA A 177 -3.77 2.09 -10.32
N SER A 178 -4.46 1.62 -11.35
CA SER A 178 -4.78 2.40 -12.54
C SER A 178 -6.20 2.14 -12.99
N LEU A 179 -6.81 3.16 -13.55
CA LEU A 179 -8.14 3.12 -14.13
C LEU A 179 -8.03 3.55 -15.59
N LEU A 180 -7.60 2.61 -16.44
CA LEU A 180 -7.22 2.89 -17.82
C LEU A 180 -8.46 2.93 -18.71
N HIS A 181 -8.57 3.97 -19.53
CA HIS A 181 -9.63 4.06 -20.53
C HIS A 181 -9.38 3.12 -21.70
N ARG A 182 -10.45 2.54 -22.24
CA ARG A 182 -10.40 1.68 -23.43
C ARG A 182 -11.13 2.32 -24.60
N GLN A 183 -12.46 2.44 -24.49
CA GLN A 183 -13.34 2.98 -25.53
C GLN A 183 -14.72 3.28 -24.94
N GLY A 184 -15.31 4.44 -25.26
CA GLY A 184 -16.57 4.89 -24.64
C GLY A 184 -16.45 4.97 -23.12
N ASP A 185 -17.42 4.44 -22.38
CA ASP A 185 -17.41 4.41 -20.92
C ASP A 185 -16.75 3.16 -20.31
N HIS A 186 -16.01 2.40 -21.11
CA HIS A 186 -15.34 1.17 -20.66
C HIS A 186 -13.93 1.47 -20.15
N TYR A 187 -13.67 1.01 -18.93
CA TYR A 187 -12.41 1.14 -18.23
C TYR A 187 -11.85 -0.22 -17.78
N LEU A 188 -10.54 -0.26 -17.60
CA LEU A 188 -9.82 -1.36 -17.00
C LEU A 188 -9.23 -0.90 -15.67
N LEU A 189 -9.76 -1.43 -14.58
CA LEU A 189 -9.11 -1.35 -13.27
C LEU A 189 -7.98 -2.37 -13.25
N GLN A 190 -6.76 -1.92 -12.96
CA GLN A 190 -5.60 -2.77 -12.74
C GLN A 190 -4.97 -2.42 -11.40
N VAL A 191 -4.75 -3.43 -10.56
CA VAL A 191 -4.25 -3.25 -9.20
C VAL A 191 -3.18 -4.29 -8.92
N GLY A 192 -2.09 -3.88 -8.29
CA GLY A 192 -1.00 -4.75 -7.87
C GLY A 192 -0.34 -4.27 -6.59
N SER A 193 0.22 -5.19 -5.82
CA SER A 193 1.08 -4.88 -4.67
C SER A 193 2.09 -5.99 -4.44
N GLN A 194 3.24 -5.62 -3.90
CA GLN A 194 4.31 -6.54 -3.54
C GLN A 194 4.59 -6.47 -2.03
N ALA A 195 5.02 -7.59 -1.44
CA ALA A 195 5.50 -7.65 -0.06
C ALA A 195 6.66 -8.63 0.05
N LEU A 196 7.42 -8.52 1.14
CA LEU A 196 8.45 -9.48 1.53
C LEU A 196 7.94 -10.39 2.64
N ILE A 197 8.31 -11.66 2.56
CA ILE A 197 7.87 -12.72 3.47
C ILE A 197 9.08 -13.33 4.16
N ASP A 198 8.93 -13.53 5.47
CA ASP A 198 9.77 -14.43 6.25
C ASP A 198 9.14 -15.83 6.29
N ASN A 199 9.94 -16.82 5.89
CA ASN A 199 9.69 -18.23 6.06
C ASN A 199 10.49 -18.80 7.24
N ARG A 200 9.77 -19.27 8.26
CA ARG A 200 10.31 -20.04 9.37
C ARG A 200 9.96 -21.50 9.23
N MET A 201 10.98 -22.36 9.24
CA MET A 201 10.84 -23.81 9.22
C MET A 201 11.47 -24.41 10.47
N ASP A 202 10.68 -25.14 11.26
CA ASP A 202 11.12 -25.89 12.43
C ASP A 202 10.94 -27.39 12.13
N ASP A 203 12.02 -28.16 12.15
CA ASP A 203 12.03 -29.61 11.94
C ASP A 203 12.55 -30.29 13.22
N VAL A 204 11.69 -31.02 13.91
CA VAL A 204 11.98 -31.62 15.22
C VAL A 204 11.74 -33.11 15.16
N ARG A 205 12.77 -33.90 15.51
CA ARG A 205 12.71 -35.35 15.61
C ARG A 205 13.05 -35.77 17.05
N VAL A 206 12.11 -36.46 17.68
CA VAL A 206 12.26 -37.03 19.03
C VAL A 206 12.20 -38.54 18.95
N GLU A 207 13.23 -39.21 19.45
CA GLU A 207 13.31 -40.65 19.55
C GLU A 207 13.36 -41.07 21.01
N LYS A 208 12.49 -42.00 21.40
CA LYS A 208 12.45 -42.55 22.76
C LYS A 208 12.79 -44.03 22.71
N LYS A 209 13.86 -44.41 23.40
CA LYS A 209 14.27 -45.80 23.61
C LYS A 209 13.64 -46.30 24.90
N VAL A 210 12.64 -47.16 24.79
CA VAL A 210 11.73 -47.46 25.91
C VAL A 210 12.39 -48.27 27.03
N CYS A 211 13.36 -49.12 26.69
CA CYS A 211 14.04 -49.95 27.68
C CYS A 211 15.18 -49.25 28.42
N SER A 212 15.86 -48.29 27.78
CA SER A 212 16.89 -47.49 28.43
C SER A 212 16.33 -46.20 29.05
N GLY A 213 15.09 -45.82 28.74
CA GLY A 213 14.52 -44.52 29.11
C GLY A 213 15.07 -43.34 28.28
N HIS A 214 16.24 -43.52 27.65
CA HIS A 214 16.97 -42.54 26.84
C HIS A 214 16.11 -41.86 25.77
N VAL A 215 16.16 -40.53 25.74
CA VAL A 215 15.51 -39.70 24.72
C VAL A 215 16.58 -38.99 23.90
N VAL A 216 16.47 -39.08 22.57
CA VAL A 216 17.31 -38.33 21.63
C VAL A 216 16.42 -37.30 20.94
N ARG A 217 16.81 -36.04 21.00
CA ARG A 217 16.10 -34.93 20.35
C ARG A 217 17.02 -34.20 19.39
N ASN A 218 16.63 -34.21 18.12
CA ASN A 218 17.31 -33.48 17.04
C ASN A 218 16.39 -32.38 16.54
N GLU A 219 16.89 -31.14 16.50
CA GLU A 219 16.16 -29.98 16.01
C GLU A 219 16.94 -29.29 14.89
N GLN A 220 16.24 -28.94 13.82
CA GLN A 220 16.77 -28.12 12.75
C GLN A 220 15.83 -26.93 12.52
N HIS A 221 16.39 -25.73 12.61
CA HIS A 221 15.66 -24.49 12.42
C HIS A 221 16.20 -23.74 11.20
N ASN A 222 15.34 -23.44 10.23
CA ASN A 222 15.68 -22.58 9.10
C ASN A 222 14.83 -21.32 9.12
N ARG A 223 15.43 -20.15 8.89
CA ARG A 223 14.73 -18.87 8.78
C ARG A 223 15.22 -18.02 7.62
N SER A 224 14.39 -17.09 7.17
CA SER A 224 14.79 -16.06 6.20
C SER A 224 14.76 -14.65 6.82
N GLY A 225 15.66 -13.77 6.38
CA GLY A 225 15.68 -12.37 6.83
C GLY A 225 16.49 -12.12 8.11
N ASP A 226 16.42 -10.88 8.61
CA ASP A 226 17.27 -10.39 9.70
C ASP A 226 16.83 -10.90 11.08
N GLN A 227 17.81 -11.33 11.87
CA GLN A 227 17.65 -12.10 13.12
C GLN A 227 16.75 -11.43 14.18
N PRO A 228 16.08 -12.27 14.99
CA PRO A 228 16.20 -12.18 16.43
C PRO A 228 16.89 -13.43 16.98
N SER A 229 17.73 -13.23 18.00
CA SER A 229 18.35 -14.27 18.81
C SER A 229 17.29 -15.25 19.31
N MET A 230 17.29 -16.46 18.77
CA MET A 230 16.50 -17.54 19.34
C MET A 230 17.35 -18.20 20.42
N ASN A 231 16.98 -18.01 21.68
CA ASN A 231 17.59 -18.73 22.79
C ASN A 231 17.16 -20.19 22.72
N ILE A 232 17.98 -21.03 22.08
CA ILE A 232 17.86 -22.48 22.16
C ILE A 232 18.24 -22.83 23.60
N THR A 233 17.23 -23.12 24.43
CA THR A 233 17.47 -23.56 25.80
C THR A 233 17.65 -25.07 25.75
N PRO A 234 18.86 -25.62 25.99
CA PRO A 234 19.05 -27.05 26.01
C PRO A 234 18.19 -27.67 27.13
N PRO A 235 17.64 -28.87 26.93
CA PRO A 235 16.92 -29.57 27.98
C PRO A 235 17.87 -29.85 29.16
N THR A 236 17.40 -29.63 30.38
CA THR A 236 18.10 -30.01 31.61
C THR A 236 17.85 -31.49 31.90
N GLY A 237 18.78 -32.39 31.54
CA GLY A 237 18.67 -33.85 31.79
C GLY A 237 19.79 -34.69 31.13
N GLU A 238 19.78 -36.01 31.32
CA GLU A 238 20.68 -37.02 30.69
C GLU A 238 20.33 -37.32 29.21
N ASP A 239 19.58 -36.43 28.54
CA ASP A 239 19.10 -36.63 27.18
C ASP A 239 20.12 -36.14 26.14
N ASP A 240 20.25 -36.87 25.02
CA ASP A 240 21.07 -36.42 23.88
C ASP A 240 20.30 -35.34 23.11
N PHE A 241 20.81 -34.10 23.14
CA PHE A 241 20.23 -32.97 22.43
C PHE A 241 21.20 -32.43 21.37
N ASN A 242 20.76 -32.41 20.12
CA ASN A 242 21.46 -31.72 19.03
C ASN A 242 20.52 -30.72 18.35
N SER A 243 20.98 -29.49 18.16
CA SER A 243 20.22 -28.42 17.53
C SER A 243 21.07 -27.66 16.54
N GLU A 244 20.61 -27.60 15.29
CA GLU A 244 21.24 -26.85 14.21
C GLU A 244 20.35 -25.69 13.74
N MET A 245 20.98 -24.58 13.38
CA MET A 245 20.27 -23.39 12.91
C MET A 245 20.91 -22.86 11.63
N TRP A 246 20.08 -22.63 10.62
CA TRP A 246 20.48 -22.10 9.32
C TRP A 246 19.70 -20.83 8.99
N PHE A 247 20.41 -19.86 8.42
CA PHE A 247 19.83 -18.60 7.99
C PHE A 247 19.97 -18.44 6.49
N THR A 248 18.87 -17.99 5.87
CA THR A 248 18.89 -17.46 4.51
C THR A 248 18.80 -15.94 4.58
N LEU A 249 19.77 -15.25 3.99
CA LEU A 249 19.94 -13.80 4.12
C LEU A 249 18.87 -12.98 3.38
N SER A 250 17.97 -13.60 2.61
CA SER A 250 17.06 -12.87 1.73
C SER A 250 15.60 -13.29 1.93
N PRO A 251 14.70 -12.35 2.28
CA PRO A 251 13.28 -12.61 2.35
C PRO A 251 12.68 -12.89 0.96
N ILE A 252 11.51 -13.52 0.94
CA ILE A 252 10.88 -14.00 -0.30
C ILE A 252 9.87 -12.95 -0.81
N PRO A 253 9.95 -12.48 -2.07
CA PRO A 253 8.95 -11.57 -2.62
C PRO A 253 7.63 -12.30 -2.92
N MET A 254 6.52 -11.69 -2.55
CA MET A 254 5.16 -12.09 -2.92
C MET A 254 4.43 -10.94 -3.59
N THR A 255 3.79 -11.24 -4.71
CA THR A 255 2.99 -10.28 -5.48
C THR A 255 1.54 -10.73 -5.48
N VAL A 256 0.64 -9.77 -5.32
CA VAL A 256 -0.79 -9.94 -5.59
C VAL A 256 -1.26 -8.89 -6.58
N GLY A 257 -2.22 -9.24 -7.42
CA GLY A 257 -2.82 -8.29 -8.33
C GLY A 257 -3.95 -8.91 -9.13
N PHE A 258 -4.74 -8.05 -9.74
CA PHE A 258 -5.79 -8.45 -10.66
C PHE A 258 -6.11 -7.30 -11.62
N TYR A 259 -6.92 -7.64 -12.62
CA TYR A 259 -7.54 -6.64 -13.47
C TYR A 259 -9.04 -6.93 -13.60
N GLN A 260 -9.82 -5.87 -13.80
CA GLN A 260 -11.26 -5.94 -13.97
C GLN A 260 -11.71 -4.93 -15.03
N LYS A 261 -12.43 -5.42 -16.03
CA LYS A 261 -13.16 -4.55 -16.97
C LYS A 261 -14.43 -4.06 -16.29
N MET A 262 -14.73 -2.78 -16.47
CA MET A 262 -15.92 -2.15 -15.89
C MET A 262 -16.39 -1.00 -16.76
N GLU A 263 -17.66 -0.67 -16.62
CA GLU A 263 -18.24 0.55 -17.15
C GLU A 263 -18.35 1.55 -16.00
N LEU A 264 -17.85 2.77 -16.19
CA LEU A 264 -17.97 3.81 -15.18
C LEU A 264 -19.22 4.64 -15.45
N SER A 265 -19.93 4.96 -14.37
CA SER A 265 -21.03 5.93 -14.36
C SER A 265 -20.77 6.95 -13.25
N ASP A 266 -21.60 7.96 -13.07
CA ASP A 266 -21.45 8.91 -11.94
C ASP A 266 -21.85 8.31 -10.57
N GLN A 267 -22.10 7.01 -10.51
CA GLN A 267 -22.47 6.30 -9.30
C GLN A 267 -21.31 5.47 -8.72
N SER A 268 -21.43 5.15 -7.43
CA SER A 268 -20.49 4.23 -6.80
C SER A 268 -20.59 2.84 -7.44
N LEU A 269 -19.44 2.24 -7.75
CA LEU A 269 -19.34 0.92 -8.31
C LEU A 269 -18.61 0.01 -7.33
N SER A 270 -19.15 -1.17 -7.08
CA SER A 270 -18.47 -2.20 -6.30
C SER A 270 -18.59 -3.55 -6.97
N GLY A 271 -17.60 -4.40 -6.75
CA GLY A 271 -17.65 -5.76 -7.26
C GLY A 271 -16.72 -6.69 -6.51
N GLN A 272 -16.88 -7.98 -6.79
CA GLN A 272 -16.04 -9.04 -6.27
C GLN A 272 -15.78 -10.06 -7.37
N ARG A 273 -14.58 -10.65 -7.36
CA ARG A 273 -14.16 -11.69 -8.28
C ARG A 273 -13.29 -12.72 -7.58
N GLU A 274 -13.56 -14.00 -7.82
CA GLU A 274 -12.64 -15.07 -7.49
C GLU A 274 -11.45 -15.02 -8.47
N LEU A 275 -10.24 -14.89 -7.94
CA LEU A 275 -9.01 -14.86 -8.73
C LEU A 275 -8.45 -16.26 -8.93
N GLU A 276 -8.48 -17.07 -7.87
CA GLU A 276 -7.94 -18.42 -7.87
C GLU A 276 -8.71 -19.27 -6.86
N ARG A 277 -8.93 -20.54 -7.21
CA ARG A 277 -9.46 -21.56 -6.30
C ARG A 277 -8.65 -22.84 -6.45
N LYS A 278 -8.09 -23.31 -5.33
CA LYS A 278 -7.43 -24.61 -5.25
C LYS A 278 -8.30 -25.54 -4.44
N LYS A 279 -8.64 -26.69 -5.01
CA LYS A 279 -9.42 -27.73 -4.35
C LYS A 279 -8.73 -29.06 -4.55
N GLU A 280 -8.22 -29.60 -3.46
CA GLU A 280 -7.66 -30.93 -3.36
C GLU A 280 -8.53 -31.76 -2.40
N THR A 281 -8.31 -33.07 -2.33
CA THR A 281 -9.14 -34.00 -1.53
C THR A 281 -9.27 -33.59 -0.06
N HIS A 282 -8.22 -32.97 0.50
CA HIS A 282 -8.14 -32.60 1.92
C HIS A 282 -7.75 -31.14 2.16
N TYR A 283 -7.78 -30.30 1.11
CA TYR A 283 -7.37 -28.90 1.18
C TYR A 283 -8.23 -28.05 0.25
N GLN A 284 -8.71 -26.92 0.75
CA GLN A 284 -9.36 -25.90 -0.07
C GLN A 284 -8.77 -24.53 0.25
N GLU A 285 -8.49 -23.78 -0.81
CA GLU A 285 -8.02 -22.40 -0.76
C GLU A 285 -8.76 -21.58 -1.81
N THR A 286 -9.08 -20.35 -1.46
CA THR A 286 -9.75 -19.41 -2.36
C THR A 286 -9.15 -18.04 -2.18
N THR A 287 -8.85 -17.40 -3.31
CA THR A 287 -8.36 -16.02 -3.41
C THR A 287 -9.44 -15.19 -4.09
N THR A 288 -9.95 -14.17 -3.41
CA THR A 288 -10.95 -13.25 -3.94
C THR A 288 -10.44 -11.83 -3.90
N ALA A 289 -10.75 -11.05 -4.93
CA ALA A 289 -10.59 -9.61 -4.93
C ALA A 289 -11.98 -8.97 -4.81
N SER A 290 -12.09 -7.96 -3.98
CA SER A 290 -13.25 -7.07 -3.90
C SER A 290 -12.78 -5.64 -4.07
N TRP A 291 -13.60 -4.82 -4.69
CA TRP A 291 -13.28 -3.42 -4.95
C TRP A 291 -14.52 -2.55 -4.77
N SER A 292 -14.28 -1.30 -4.37
CA SER A 292 -15.24 -0.22 -4.32
C SER A 292 -14.60 1.01 -4.94
N LEU A 293 -15.30 1.61 -5.89
CA LEU A 293 -14.98 2.86 -6.56
C LEU A 293 -16.09 3.85 -6.21
N LYS A 294 -15.73 4.95 -5.56
CA LYS A 294 -16.66 6.02 -5.20
C LYS A 294 -16.28 7.28 -5.96
N PRO A 295 -17.16 7.82 -6.81
CA PRO A 295 -16.89 9.10 -7.46
C PRO A 295 -17.05 10.24 -6.44
N LYS A 296 -16.13 11.20 -6.49
CA LYS A 296 -16.23 12.50 -5.83
C LYS A 296 -16.37 13.54 -6.93
N ASN A 297 -17.53 14.21 -6.95
CA ASN A 297 -17.76 15.33 -7.87
C ASN A 297 -16.85 16.51 -7.45
N PRO A 298 -15.94 16.97 -8.35
CA PRO A 298 -15.01 18.06 -8.05
C PRO A 298 -15.62 19.46 -8.15
N CYS A 299 -16.82 19.63 -8.71
CA CYS A 299 -17.40 20.94 -9.04
C CYS A 299 -17.45 21.89 -7.85
N LEU A 300 -17.83 21.42 -6.66
CA LEU A 300 -17.85 22.27 -5.46
C LEU A 300 -16.45 22.72 -5.02
N GLU A 301 -15.45 21.86 -5.17
CA GLU A 301 -14.06 22.18 -4.85
C GLU A 301 -13.47 23.20 -5.83
N VAL A 302 -13.85 23.10 -7.11
CA VAL A 302 -13.47 24.08 -8.14
C VAL A 302 -14.18 25.42 -7.92
N VAL A 303 -15.48 25.42 -7.59
CA VAL A 303 -16.23 26.65 -7.22
C VAL A 303 -15.56 27.34 -6.05
N ASP A 304 -15.24 26.60 -4.99
CA ASP A 304 -14.59 27.13 -3.81
C ASP A 304 -13.25 27.79 -4.16
N ARG A 305 -12.44 27.12 -4.98
CA ARG A 305 -11.16 27.67 -5.44
C ARG A 305 -11.33 28.94 -6.27
N ILE A 306 -12.29 28.97 -7.19
CA ILE A 306 -12.62 30.17 -7.98
C ILE A 306 -12.99 31.34 -7.08
N LEU A 307 -13.84 31.12 -6.07
CA LEU A 307 -14.27 32.18 -5.15
C LEU A 307 -13.10 32.71 -4.31
N LYS A 308 -12.19 31.82 -3.88
CA LYS A 308 -10.97 32.22 -3.18
C LYS A 308 -10.05 33.06 -4.09
N ASP A 309 -9.78 32.59 -5.31
CA ASP A 309 -8.91 33.30 -6.26
C ASP A 309 -9.54 34.67 -6.66
N LEU A 310 -10.87 34.74 -6.82
CA LEU A 310 -11.57 36.01 -7.07
C LEU A 310 -11.41 36.98 -5.90
N ALA A 311 -11.49 36.49 -4.66
CA ALA A 311 -11.32 37.33 -3.48
C ALA A 311 -9.90 37.92 -3.40
N PHE A 312 -8.88 37.16 -3.79
CA PHE A 312 -7.50 37.66 -3.94
C PHE A 312 -7.39 38.70 -5.05
N ALA A 313 -7.92 38.43 -6.25
CA ALA A 313 -7.93 39.41 -7.34
C ALA A 313 -8.59 40.74 -6.91
N GLN A 314 -9.72 40.67 -6.21
CA GLN A 314 -10.38 41.86 -5.67
C GLN A 314 -9.53 42.60 -4.62
N ALA A 315 -8.84 41.87 -3.75
CA ALA A 315 -7.97 42.45 -2.73
C ALA A 315 -6.74 43.13 -3.34
N TYR A 316 -6.07 42.49 -4.30
CA TYR A 316 -4.97 43.08 -5.05
C TYR A 316 -5.41 44.31 -5.86
N SER A 317 -6.70 44.40 -6.24
CA SER A 317 -7.26 45.57 -6.91
C SER A 317 -7.67 46.73 -5.98
N ASP A 318 -7.61 46.55 -4.66
CA ASP A 318 -8.08 47.55 -3.70
C ASP A 318 -7.09 48.73 -3.60
N ARG A 319 -7.44 49.85 -4.22
CA ARG A 319 -6.61 51.06 -4.24
C ARG A 319 -6.24 51.55 -2.84
N LYS A 320 -7.10 51.37 -1.84
CA LYS A 320 -6.77 51.79 -0.47
C LYS A 320 -5.58 51.02 0.10
N ILE A 321 -5.45 49.73 -0.27
CA ILE A 321 -4.33 48.90 0.16
C ILE A 321 -3.07 49.29 -0.62
N GLN A 322 -3.21 49.51 -1.93
CA GLN A 322 -2.11 49.94 -2.80
C GLN A 322 -1.51 51.29 -2.37
N ASP A 323 -2.35 52.25 -1.96
CA ASP A 323 -1.93 53.59 -1.54
C ASP A 323 -1.37 53.60 -0.11
N PHE A 324 -1.70 52.62 0.72
CA PHE A 324 -1.36 52.59 2.15
C PHE A 324 -0.08 51.83 2.46
N ALA A 325 0.20 50.73 1.75
CA ALA A 325 1.32 49.85 2.08
C ALA A 325 2.69 50.52 1.86
N ALA A 326 3.58 50.43 2.85
CA ALA A 326 4.92 51.02 2.79
C ALA A 326 5.94 50.08 2.11
N ASP A 327 5.74 48.75 2.22
CA ASP A 327 6.63 47.73 1.65
C ASP A 327 5.86 46.49 1.16
N LYS A 328 6.60 45.54 0.56
CA LYS A 328 6.04 44.33 -0.07
C LYS A 328 5.33 43.42 0.93
N GLN A 329 5.94 43.22 2.09
CA GLN A 329 5.38 42.33 3.10
C GLN A 329 4.08 42.91 3.66
N GLU A 330 4.08 44.21 3.98
CA GLU A 330 2.87 44.89 4.46
C GLU A 330 1.75 44.86 3.41
N TYR A 331 2.08 45.06 2.13
CA TYR A 331 1.11 44.98 1.05
C TYR A 331 0.47 43.59 0.96
N GLU A 332 1.29 42.53 0.94
CA GLU A 332 0.83 41.14 0.86
C GLU A 332 0.01 40.72 2.10
N ASP A 333 0.39 41.19 3.28
CA ASP A 333 -0.35 40.95 4.53
C ASP A 333 -1.76 41.61 4.49
N LEU A 334 -1.84 42.86 4.03
CA LEU A 334 -3.11 43.58 3.90
C LEU A 334 -4.01 42.96 2.82
N VAL A 335 -3.43 42.56 1.69
CA VAL A 335 -4.14 41.82 0.63
C VAL A 335 -4.70 40.51 1.20
N SER A 336 -3.90 39.75 1.94
CA SER A 336 -4.33 38.49 2.54
C SER A 336 -5.50 38.67 3.52
N GLN A 337 -5.44 39.69 4.38
CA GLN A 337 -6.54 40.04 5.29
C GLN A 337 -7.82 40.42 4.53
N ARG A 338 -7.67 41.23 3.47
CA ARG A 338 -8.79 41.68 2.65
C ARG A 338 -9.41 40.54 1.85
N ALA A 339 -8.60 39.67 1.25
CA ALA A 339 -9.04 38.49 0.52
C ALA A 339 -9.79 37.53 1.44
N TYR A 340 -9.28 37.26 2.64
CA TYR A 340 -9.97 36.46 3.65
C TYR A 340 -11.34 37.03 4.01
N LYS A 341 -11.42 38.35 4.21
CA LYS A 341 -12.69 39.03 4.49
C LYS A 341 -13.67 38.95 3.31
N ASN A 342 -13.19 39.14 2.09
CA ASN A 342 -14.01 39.04 0.88
C ASN A 342 -14.55 37.61 0.69
N TYR A 343 -13.75 36.58 0.98
CA TYR A 343 -14.11 35.18 0.81
C TYR A 343 -15.01 34.64 1.95
N THR A 344 -14.69 34.93 3.21
CA THR A 344 -15.40 34.37 4.38
C THR A 344 -16.49 35.27 4.96
N GLY A 345 -16.48 36.56 4.62
CA GLY A 345 -17.32 37.60 5.25
C GLY A 345 -16.90 37.96 6.68
N ARG A 346 -15.78 37.43 7.19
CA ARG A 346 -15.30 37.65 8.56
C ARG A 346 -14.04 38.51 8.57
N ASP A 347 -13.86 39.30 9.63
CA ASP A 347 -12.58 39.97 9.83
C ASP A 347 -11.48 38.93 10.11
N PHE A 348 -10.29 39.21 9.61
CA PHE A 348 -9.14 38.31 9.75
C PHE A 348 -8.80 38.13 11.23
N SER A 349 -9.15 36.98 11.77
CA SER A 349 -8.64 36.50 13.05
C SER A 349 -7.32 35.80 12.73
N ARG A 350 -6.22 36.15 13.39
CA ARG A 350 -4.97 35.36 13.29
C ARG A 350 -5.29 33.86 13.38
N PRO A 351 -4.55 33.00 12.66
CA PRO A 351 -4.94 31.60 12.50
C PRO A 351 -5.09 30.91 13.85
N ASP A 352 -6.11 30.07 13.92
CA ASP A 352 -6.32 29.10 14.99
C ASP A 352 -5.02 28.28 15.16
N PRO A 353 -4.43 28.18 16.37
CA PRO A 353 -3.27 27.32 16.62
C PRO A 353 -3.53 25.84 16.28
N ASP A 354 -4.80 25.45 16.10
CA ASP A 354 -5.24 24.09 15.83
C ASP A 354 -5.35 23.72 14.33
N GLY A 355 -4.66 24.45 13.44
CA GLY A 355 -4.18 23.90 12.17
C GLY A 355 -5.23 23.42 11.16
N ASN A 356 -6.44 23.98 11.17
CA ASN A 356 -7.53 23.53 10.29
C ASN A 356 -8.01 24.57 9.27
N SER A 357 -7.33 25.73 9.20
CA SER A 357 -7.45 26.70 8.12
C SER A 357 -6.20 26.61 7.26
N GLY A 358 -6.35 26.09 6.03
CA GLY A 358 -5.24 25.90 5.10
C GLY A 358 -4.42 27.17 4.91
N GLY A 359 -3.16 27.12 5.33
CA GLY A 359 -2.16 28.15 5.15
C GLY A 359 -1.14 28.15 6.30
N ALA A 360 0.10 27.80 5.96
CA ALA A 360 1.32 27.92 6.77
C ALA A 360 1.52 26.87 7.88
N GLY A 361 2.01 25.68 7.50
CA GLY A 361 2.37 24.66 8.48
C GLY A 361 3.16 23.44 7.98
N GLU A 362 3.59 23.41 6.73
CA GLU A 362 4.72 22.62 6.23
C GLU A 362 5.43 23.57 5.24
N SER A 363 6.71 23.40 4.89
CA SER A 363 7.27 24.22 3.80
C SER A 363 6.48 23.92 2.53
N GLU A 364 5.45 24.71 2.26
CA GLU A 364 4.53 24.49 1.17
C GLU A 364 5.35 24.68 -0.09
N VAL A 365 5.53 23.60 -0.85
CA VAL A 365 6.12 23.74 -2.18
C VAL A 365 5.09 24.49 -3.01
N GLU A 366 5.31 25.78 -3.14
CA GLU A 366 4.52 26.69 -3.96
C GLU A 366 5.02 26.67 -5.40
N LEU A 367 4.09 26.90 -6.31
CA LEU A 367 4.41 27.13 -7.71
C LEU A 367 4.78 28.61 -7.78
N GLU A 368 6.01 28.93 -8.16
CA GLU A 368 6.51 30.31 -8.13
C GLU A 368 7.39 30.62 -9.33
N VAL A 369 7.58 31.91 -9.63
CA VAL A 369 8.46 32.38 -10.70
C VAL A 369 9.69 33.05 -10.10
N ASP A 370 10.87 32.49 -10.39
CA ASP A 370 12.14 33.02 -9.92
C ASP A 370 12.55 34.33 -10.62
N THR A 371 13.65 34.93 -10.14
CA THR A 371 14.19 36.18 -10.69
C THR A 371 14.73 36.05 -12.12
N ASP A 372 14.93 34.82 -12.61
CA ASP A 372 15.33 34.50 -13.98
C ASP A 372 14.10 34.28 -14.90
N CYS A 373 12.90 34.60 -14.42
CA CYS A 373 11.63 34.39 -15.10
C CYS A 373 11.37 32.91 -15.45
N LYS A 374 11.74 31.98 -14.57
CA LYS A 374 11.47 30.55 -14.72
C LYS A 374 10.55 30.06 -13.61
N LEU A 375 9.69 29.13 -13.99
CA LEU A 375 8.78 28.45 -13.10
C LEU A 375 9.53 27.43 -12.24
N GLN A 376 9.29 27.46 -10.94
CA GLN A 376 9.82 26.52 -9.95
C GLN A 376 8.67 25.77 -9.27
N GLY A 377 8.98 24.61 -8.69
CA GLY A 377 8.02 23.84 -7.87
C GLY A 377 6.95 23.04 -8.61
N ASP A 378 6.89 23.11 -9.96
CA ASP A 378 5.84 22.49 -10.79
C ASP A 378 5.56 21.01 -10.47
N LYS A 379 6.62 20.19 -10.40
CA LYS A 379 6.53 18.75 -10.16
C LYS A 379 6.04 18.46 -8.75
N ALA A 380 6.62 19.14 -7.75
CA ALA A 380 6.30 18.91 -6.34
C ALA A 380 4.89 19.41 -5.99
N PHE A 381 4.46 20.54 -6.54
CA PHE A 381 3.10 21.05 -6.38
C PHE A 381 2.07 20.12 -7.04
N LYS A 382 2.36 19.59 -8.23
CA LYS A 382 1.52 18.57 -8.89
C LYS A 382 1.40 17.31 -8.05
N GLU A 383 2.53 16.79 -7.55
CA GLU A 383 2.55 15.60 -6.70
C GLU A 383 1.76 15.80 -5.40
N ARG A 384 1.79 17.00 -4.80
CA ARG A 384 0.98 17.37 -3.63
C ARG A 384 -0.52 17.27 -3.94
N LEU A 385 -0.98 17.89 -5.03
CA LEU A 385 -2.40 17.84 -5.41
C LEU A 385 -2.88 16.42 -5.70
N LEU A 386 -2.04 15.60 -6.36
CA LEU A 386 -2.33 14.18 -6.56
C LEU A 386 -2.39 13.42 -5.22
N LYS A 387 -1.47 13.71 -4.29
CA LYS A 387 -1.48 13.20 -2.90
C LYS A 387 -2.69 13.64 -2.08
N GLU A 388 -3.33 14.74 -2.43
CA GLU A 388 -4.57 15.20 -1.80
C GLU A 388 -5.84 14.78 -2.54
N CYS A 389 -5.72 14.10 -3.70
CA CYS A 389 -6.86 13.77 -4.56
C CYS A 389 -7.62 15.00 -5.08
N ARG A 390 -6.93 16.13 -5.29
CA ARG A 390 -7.54 17.34 -5.83
C ARG A 390 -7.72 17.25 -7.35
N PRO A 391 -8.72 17.92 -7.93
CA PRO A 391 -8.92 17.94 -9.37
C PRO A 391 -7.77 18.68 -10.07
N MET A 392 -7.26 18.08 -11.15
CA MET A 392 -6.11 18.61 -11.90
C MET A 392 -6.35 19.99 -12.51
N ILE A 393 -7.60 20.41 -12.68
CA ILE A 393 -7.90 21.78 -13.13
C ILE A 393 -7.38 22.84 -12.13
N ILE A 394 -7.32 22.54 -10.83
CA ILE A 394 -6.71 23.44 -9.83
C ILE A 394 -5.21 23.59 -10.08
N PHE A 395 -4.52 22.50 -10.45
CA PHE A 395 -3.12 22.58 -10.87
C PHE A 395 -2.97 23.44 -12.12
N ASN A 396 -3.78 23.19 -13.15
CA ASN A 396 -3.69 23.91 -14.42
C ASN A 396 -3.95 25.41 -14.23
N ALA A 397 -4.93 25.79 -13.41
CA ALA A 397 -5.23 27.19 -13.12
C ALA A 397 -4.10 27.91 -12.39
N ALA A 398 -3.50 27.26 -11.37
CA ALA A 398 -2.32 27.79 -10.69
C ALA A 398 -1.12 27.88 -11.64
N TYR A 399 -0.93 26.89 -12.50
CA TYR A 399 0.11 26.91 -13.53
C TYR A 399 -0.09 28.05 -14.54
N ASP A 400 -1.32 28.27 -15.01
CA ASP A 400 -1.66 29.36 -15.93
C ASP A 400 -1.46 30.74 -15.28
N HIS A 401 -1.76 30.86 -13.97
CA HIS A 401 -1.46 32.03 -13.14
C HIS A 401 0.05 32.31 -13.13
N GLU A 402 0.88 31.35 -12.69
CA GLU A 402 2.33 31.56 -12.63
C GLU A 402 2.97 31.77 -14.01
N MET A 403 2.47 31.09 -15.04
CA MET A 403 2.94 31.31 -16.42
C MET A 403 2.60 32.71 -16.92
N THR A 404 1.62 33.39 -16.35
CA THR A 404 1.34 34.80 -16.60
C THR A 404 2.43 35.67 -15.98
N HIS A 405 2.87 35.38 -14.76
CA HIS A 405 4.04 36.02 -14.15
C HIS A 405 5.33 35.80 -14.95
N VAL A 406 5.56 34.59 -15.50
CA VAL A 406 6.68 34.34 -16.41
C VAL A 406 6.64 35.28 -17.63
N ARG A 407 5.46 35.51 -18.21
CA ARG A 407 5.30 36.42 -19.36
C ARG A 407 5.52 37.88 -18.96
N GLN A 408 4.97 38.32 -17.84
CA GLN A 408 5.14 39.67 -17.29
C GLN A 408 6.62 39.95 -16.99
N CYS A 409 7.31 39.03 -16.32
CA CYS A 409 8.74 39.09 -16.02
C CYS A 409 9.60 39.22 -17.30
N LYS A 410 9.29 38.45 -18.34
CA LYS A 410 10.01 38.53 -19.63
C LYS A 410 9.74 39.82 -20.40
N LYS A 411 8.55 40.41 -20.25
CA LYS A 411 8.15 41.63 -20.95
C LYS A 411 8.75 42.87 -20.29
N GLU A 412 8.69 42.97 -18.96
CA GLU A 412 9.12 44.14 -18.18
C GLU A 412 9.80 43.71 -16.86
N HIS A 413 10.99 43.11 -16.96
CA HIS A 413 11.74 42.57 -15.81
C HIS A 413 11.93 43.58 -14.66
N GLY A 414 12.18 44.85 -14.98
CA GLY A 414 12.36 45.91 -13.97
C GLY A 414 11.09 46.27 -13.20
N ALA A 415 9.91 46.15 -13.82
CA ALA A 415 8.63 46.35 -13.13
C ALA A 415 8.23 45.10 -12.32
N TYR A 416 8.60 43.92 -12.80
CA TYR A 416 8.40 42.65 -12.12
C TYR A 416 9.28 42.49 -10.86
N SER A 417 10.56 42.87 -10.97
CA SER A 417 11.52 42.80 -9.86
C SER A 417 11.47 44.00 -8.91
N GLY A 418 10.85 45.11 -9.35
CA GLY A 418 10.65 46.31 -8.53
C GLY A 418 9.42 46.20 -7.64
N PHE A 419 9.47 46.78 -6.44
CA PHE A 419 8.30 46.86 -5.57
C PHE A 419 7.56 48.19 -5.74
N LYS A 420 6.43 48.14 -6.46
CA LYS A 420 5.40 49.18 -6.46
C LYS A 420 4.04 48.50 -6.27
N PRO A 421 3.29 48.78 -5.20
CA PRO A 421 2.00 48.12 -4.91
C PRO A 421 1.03 48.10 -6.09
N VAL A 422 0.97 49.19 -6.86
CA VAL A 422 0.12 49.31 -8.05
C VAL A 422 0.55 48.37 -9.17
N ASP A 423 1.86 48.22 -9.41
CA ASP A 423 2.39 47.33 -10.44
C ASP A 423 2.21 45.86 -10.04
N VAL A 424 2.49 45.52 -8.78
CA VAL A 424 2.23 44.18 -8.21
C VAL A 424 0.74 43.86 -8.28
N GLY A 425 -0.12 44.76 -7.82
CA GLY A 425 -1.57 44.58 -7.85
C GLY A 425 -2.10 44.35 -9.28
N ARG A 426 -1.62 45.11 -10.27
CA ARG A 426 -1.99 44.87 -11.68
C ARG A 426 -1.53 43.48 -12.16
N MET A 427 -0.29 43.10 -11.88
CA MET A 427 0.28 41.82 -12.34
C MET A 427 -0.45 40.62 -11.74
N GLU A 428 -0.71 40.66 -10.44
CA GLU A 428 -1.46 39.65 -9.69
C GLU A 428 -2.92 39.55 -10.17
N VAL A 429 -3.61 40.68 -10.34
CA VAL A 429 -5.00 40.69 -10.85
C VAL A 429 -5.08 40.00 -12.21
N GLU A 430 -4.18 40.32 -13.15
CA GLU A 430 -4.13 39.66 -14.46
C GLU A 430 -3.91 38.15 -14.32
N ALA A 431 -2.93 37.73 -13.51
CA ALA A 431 -2.62 36.31 -13.31
C ALA A 431 -3.80 35.54 -12.67
N TYR A 432 -4.46 36.10 -11.65
CA TYR A 432 -5.65 35.50 -11.04
C TYR A 432 -6.82 35.41 -12.02
N ILE A 433 -7.06 36.45 -12.84
CA ILE A 433 -8.11 36.42 -13.88
C ILE A 433 -7.88 35.25 -14.82
N VAL A 434 -6.65 35.09 -15.35
CA VAL A 434 -6.31 33.99 -16.26
C VAL A 434 -6.56 32.62 -15.60
N GLY A 435 -6.14 32.43 -14.36
CA GLY A 435 -6.41 31.19 -13.60
C GLY A 435 -7.90 30.92 -13.40
N ILE A 436 -8.68 31.94 -13.04
CA ILE A 436 -10.14 31.86 -12.87
C ILE A 436 -10.83 31.52 -14.18
N GLU A 437 -10.44 32.15 -15.29
CA GLU A 437 -11.00 31.88 -16.62
C GLU A 437 -10.75 30.44 -17.07
N SER A 438 -9.56 29.89 -16.79
CA SER A 438 -9.22 28.48 -17.02
C SER A 438 -10.20 27.54 -16.30
N MET A 439 -10.48 27.80 -15.01
CA MET A 439 -11.45 27.01 -14.23
C MET A 439 -12.90 27.24 -14.66
N LEU A 440 -13.30 28.46 -15.02
CA LEU A 440 -14.65 28.78 -15.49
C LEU A 440 -14.97 28.11 -16.83
N SER A 441 -13.99 28.05 -17.72
CA SER A 441 -14.06 27.32 -18.99
C SER A 441 -14.31 25.84 -18.71
N TRP A 442 -13.46 25.24 -17.86
CA TRP A 442 -13.62 23.84 -17.44
C TRP A 442 -14.99 23.57 -16.78
N MET A 443 -15.46 24.47 -15.90
CA MET A 443 -16.78 24.33 -15.27
C MET A 443 -17.93 24.35 -16.28
N GLN A 444 -17.79 25.07 -17.40
CA GLN A 444 -18.81 25.11 -18.44
C GLN A 444 -19.03 23.75 -19.08
N ASP A 445 -17.94 23.00 -19.26
CA ASP A 445 -17.96 21.69 -19.91
C ASP A 445 -18.36 20.58 -18.92
N PHE A 446 -17.97 20.70 -17.65
CA PHE A 446 -18.05 19.62 -16.66
C PHE A 446 -19.04 19.83 -15.51
N CYS A 447 -19.49 21.05 -15.30
CA CYS A 447 -20.40 21.44 -14.21
C CYS A 447 -21.50 22.41 -14.73
N PRO A 448 -22.17 22.12 -15.86
CA PRO A 448 -23.05 23.08 -16.54
C PRO A 448 -24.26 23.50 -15.70
N GLU A 449 -24.64 22.72 -14.69
CA GLU A 449 -25.72 23.02 -13.76
C GLU A 449 -25.37 24.11 -12.73
N ARG A 450 -24.09 24.50 -12.63
CA ARG A 450 -23.62 25.52 -11.69
C ARG A 450 -23.65 26.90 -12.32
N ASP A 451 -24.50 27.78 -11.77
CA ASP A 451 -24.52 29.18 -12.17
C ASP A 451 -23.28 29.93 -11.67
N MET A 452 -22.39 30.29 -12.61
CA MET A 452 -21.20 31.10 -12.38
C MET A 452 -21.29 32.48 -13.05
N SER A 453 -22.49 32.94 -13.40
CA SER A 453 -22.72 34.21 -14.12
C SER A 453 -22.25 35.44 -13.36
N SER A 454 -22.49 35.50 -12.05
CA SER A 454 -22.04 36.59 -11.17
C SER A 454 -20.51 36.66 -11.12
N VAL A 455 -19.84 35.51 -10.96
CA VAL A 455 -18.38 35.44 -10.97
C VAL A 455 -17.82 35.88 -12.32
N ARG A 456 -18.37 35.38 -13.44
CA ARG A 456 -17.97 35.81 -14.80
C ARG A 456 -18.11 37.32 -14.99
N SER A 457 -19.15 37.93 -14.42
CA SER A 457 -19.37 39.37 -14.51
C SER A 457 -18.33 40.16 -13.70
N GLN A 458 -17.97 39.68 -12.51
CA GLN A 458 -16.93 40.29 -11.67
C GLN A 458 -15.55 40.18 -12.30
N VAL A 459 -15.20 39.02 -12.86
CA VAL A 459 -13.94 38.80 -13.60
C VAL A 459 -13.84 39.76 -14.79
N LYS A 460 -14.90 39.89 -15.58
CA LYS A 460 -14.96 40.87 -16.69
C LYS A 460 -14.78 42.31 -16.23
N ALA A 461 -15.40 42.69 -15.10
CA ALA A 461 -15.28 44.04 -14.55
C ALA A 461 -13.84 44.33 -14.09
N LEU A 462 -13.17 43.35 -13.47
CA LEU A 462 -11.76 43.46 -13.08
C LEU A 462 -10.86 43.55 -14.32
N GLY A 463 -11.04 42.69 -15.33
CA GLY A 463 -10.27 42.73 -16.58
C GLY A 463 -10.36 44.10 -17.28
N ALA A 464 -11.58 44.62 -17.43
CA ALA A 464 -11.82 45.93 -18.03
C ALA A 464 -11.14 47.08 -17.26
N ALA A 465 -11.06 47.00 -15.93
CA ALA A 465 -10.42 48.01 -15.10
C ALA A 465 -8.88 48.04 -15.24
N TYR A 466 -8.27 46.91 -15.64
CA TYR A 466 -6.82 46.75 -15.76
C TYR A 466 -6.33 46.64 -17.21
N GLY A 467 -7.23 46.80 -18.19
CA GLY A 467 -6.88 46.84 -19.62
C GLY A 467 -6.60 45.47 -20.24
N TYR A 468 -7.24 44.44 -19.70
CA TYR A 468 -7.20 43.05 -20.16
C TYR A 468 -8.51 42.66 -20.86
#